data_AF-A0AAJ0M1Z8-F1
#
_entry.id   AF-A0AAJ0M1Z8-F1
#
_cell.length_a   1.000
_cell.length_b   1.000
_cell.length_c   1.000
_cell.angle_alpha   90.00
_cell.angle_beta   90.00
_cell.angle_gamma   90.00
#
_symmetry.space_group_name_H-M   'P 1'
#
loop_
_entity.id
_entity.type
_entity.pdbx_description
1 polymer ?
#
loop_
_entity_poly.entity_id
_entity_poly.type
_entity_poly.pdbx_seq_one_letter_code
_entity_poly.pdbx_strand_id
1 'polypeptide(L)'
;MSHCHSTPHMSRSPPLNLFSAIGFGVGTKFASKDMMPGWESHSWGYHGDDGKKFHGGQGTSYSSTFGKGDTVKCRVDQSARTMFFTKNGVDLGEALNDLRGRLYPVLGIMSHGAKVATNFTWEPPALPAQDKGDKHDSGITSLPPRQWRRGSREHFRHANRK
;
A
#
# COMPACT_ATOMS: atom_id res chain seq x y z
N MET A 1 -22.10 -60.59 30.47
CA MET A 1 -22.06 -59.90 29.17
C MET A 1 -22.33 -58.42 29.40
N SER A 2 -21.29 -57.63 29.66
CA SER A 2 -21.38 -56.20 29.97
C SER A 2 -21.12 -55.40 28.69
N HIS A 3 -22.14 -54.68 28.19
CA HIS A 3 -22.01 -53.84 27.01
C HIS A 3 -21.46 -52.46 27.40
N CYS A 4 -20.22 -52.19 27.00
CA CYS A 4 -19.61 -50.87 27.02
C CYS A 4 -20.29 -49.96 25.99
N HIS A 5 -20.85 -48.84 26.45
CA HIS A 5 -21.32 -47.78 25.55
C HIS A 5 -20.19 -46.78 25.33
N SER A 6 -19.55 -46.87 24.17
CA SER A 6 -18.59 -45.87 23.69
C SER A 6 -19.36 -44.66 23.17
N THR A 7 -19.33 -43.55 23.89
CA THR A 7 -19.80 -42.25 23.38
C THR A 7 -18.87 -41.79 22.25
N PRO A 8 -19.37 -41.49 21.03
CA PRO A 8 -18.50 -40.95 20.00
C PRO A 8 -18.09 -39.53 20.39
N HIS A 9 -16.79 -39.31 20.46
CA HIS A 9 -16.18 -37.99 20.59
C HIS A 9 -16.52 -37.19 19.33
N MET A 10 -17.57 -36.37 19.40
CA MET A 10 -17.85 -35.38 18.36
C MET A 10 -16.70 -34.38 18.35
N SER A 11 -15.75 -34.60 17.43
CA SER A 11 -14.81 -33.58 16.99
C SER A 11 -15.64 -32.38 16.56
N ARG A 12 -15.73 -31.37 17.43
CA ARG A 12 -16.30 -30.07 17.08
C ARG A 12 -15.48 -29.55 15.91
N SER A 13 -16.08 -29.54 14.72
CA SER A 13 -15.57 -28.74 13.62
C SER A 13 -15.42 -27.30 14.13
N PRO A 14 -14.29 -26.61 13.87
CA PRO A 14 -14.17 -25.21 14.22
C PRO A 14 -15.32 -24.46 13.51
N PRO A 15 -15.92 -23.45 14.17
CA PRO A 15 -17.02 -22.70 13.56
C PRO A 15 -16.55 -22.15 12.21
N LEU A 16 -17.40 -22.31 11.19
CA LEU A 16 -17.18 -21.73 9.88
C LEU A 16 -17.05 -20.21 10.07
N ASN A 17 -15.82 -19.71 9.95
CA ASN A 17 -15.53 -18.29 10.09
C ASN A 17 -16.00 -17.60 8.80
N LEU A 18 -17.26 -17.19 8.76
CA LEU A 18 -17.94 -16.72 7.55
C LEU A 18 -17.42 -15.38 6.99
N PHE A 19 -16.41 -14.76 7.62
CA PHE A 19 -15.80 -13.49 7.15
C PHE A 19 -14.27 -13.51 7.26
N SER A 20 -13.63 -14.54 6.71
CA SER A 20 -12.17 -14.56 6.59
C SER A 20 -11.72 -13.77 5.37
N ALA A 21 -11.31 -12.51 5.58
CA ALA A 21 -10.74 -11.68 4.53
C ALA A 21 -9.42 -11.01 4.97
N ILE A 22 -8.54 -10.82 3.99
CA ILE A 22 -7.43 -9.88 4.06
C ILE A 22 -7.65 -8.92 2.89
N GLY A 23 -7.64 -7.61 3.17
CA GLY A 23 -7.76 -6.59 2.15
C GLY A 23 -6.71 -5.52 2.35
N PHE A 24 -6.20 -4.95 1.27
CA PHE A 24 -5.21 -3.88 1.35
C PHE A 24 -5.37 -2.90 0.20
N GLY A 25 -4.82 -1.70 0.39
CA GLY A 25 -4.90 -0.61 -0.57
C GLY A 25 -4.49 0.70 0.07
N VAL A 26 -5.25 1.75 -0.18
CA VAL A 26 -4.97 3.09 0.34
C VAL A 26 -6.21 3.78 0.88
N GLY A 27 -6.02 4.74 1.77
CA GLY A 27 -7.09 5.58 2.28
C GLY A 27 -6.59 6.96 2.66
N THR A 28 -7.52 7.88 2.83
CA THR A 28 -7.23 9.21 3.36
C THR A 28 -7.22 9.18 4.89
N LYS A 29 -6.85 10.31 5.52
CA LYS A 29 -6.94 10.45 6.99
C LYS A 29 -8.36 10.29 7.56
N PHE A 30 -9.38 10.31 6.71
CA PHE A 30 -10.79 10.18 7.08
C PHE A 30 -11.32 8.76 6.96
N ALA A 31 -10.51 7.83 6.43
CA ALA A 31 -10.89 6.42 6.35
C ALA A 31 -11.14 5.85 7.76
N SER A 32 -12.21 5.07 7.90
CA SER A 32 -12.51 4.37 9.14
C SER A 32 -11.44 3.30 9.42
N LYS A 33 -11.09 3.14 10.70
CA LYS A 33 -10.16 2.09 11.16
C LYS A 33 -10.85 0.77 11.45
N ASP A 34 -12.18 0.79 11.50
CA ASP A 34 -13.02 -0.36 11.84
C ASP A 34 -13.59 -1.06 10.59
N MET A 35 -13.22 -0.57 9.39
CA MET A 35 -13.71 -1.06 8.11
C MET A 35 -12.57 -1.65 7.28
N MET A 36 -12.89 -2.64 6.44
CA MET A 36 -11.96 -3.12 5.42
C MET A 36 -11.70 -2.05 4.36
N PRO A 37 -10.51 -2.00 3.74
CA PRO A 37 -10.19 -1.04 2.69
C PRO A 37 -11.23 -1.04 1.56
N GLY A 38 -11.80 0.12 1.25
CA GLY A 38 -12.77 0.31 0.17
C GLY A 38 -14.24 0.08 0.54
N TRP A 39 -14.55 -0.35 1.76
CA TRP A 39 -15.94 -0.47 2.24
C TRP A 39 -16.62 0.87 2.52
N GLU A 40 -15.84 1.96 2.49
CA GLU A 40 -16.30 3.33 2.64
C GLU A 40 -15.62 4.24 1.62
N SER A 41 -16.04 5.51 1.53
CA SER A 41 -15.67 6.42 0.44
C SER A 41 -14.30 7.08 0.57
N HIS A 42 -13.65 6.99 1.72
CA HIS A 42 -12.33 7.54 1.99
C HIS A 42 -11.20 6.50 1.85
N SER A 43 -11.49 5.30 1.37
CA SER A 43 -10.50 4.26 1.06
C SER A 43 -10.81 3.48 -0.21
N TRP A 44 -9.79 2.76 -0.65
CA TRP A 44 -9.72 1.98 -1.87
C TRP A 44 -9.02 0.67 -1.53
N GLY A 45 -9.56 -0.46 -1.96
CA GLY A 45 -9.06 -1.77 -1.53
C GLY A 45 -9.20 -2.89 -2.56
N TYR A 46 -8.36 -3.90 -2.41
CA TYR A 46 -8.43 -5.19 -3.09
C TYR A 46 -8.45 -6.30 -2.04
N HIS A 47 -9.42 -7.21 -2.15
CA HIS A 47 -9.69 -8.22 -1.11
C HIS A 47 -9.32 -9.62 -1.61
N GLY A 48 -8.72 -10.41 -0.73
CA GLY A 48 -8.13 -11.69 -1.07
C GLY A 48 -9.12 -12.85 -1.11
N ASP A 49 -10.22 -12.76 -0.37
CA ASP A 49 -11.25 -13.79 -0.29
C ASP A 49 -12.10 -13.89 -1.56
N ASP A 50 -12.39 -12.78 -2.23
CA ASP A 50 -13.25 -12.74 -3.42
C ASP A 50 -12.58 -12.16 -4.67
N GLY A 51 -11.36 -11.64 -4.55
CA GLY A 51 -10.62 -11.07 -5.68
C GLY A 51 -11.22 -9.76 -6.21
N LYS A 52 -12.12 -9.12 -5.45
CA LYS A 52 -12.78 -7.88 -5.86
C LYS A 52 -12.04 -6.64 -5.41
N LYS A 53 -12.27 -5.57 -6.15
CA LYS A 53 -11.87 -4.20 -5.79
C LYS A 53 -13.03 -3.44 -5.19
N PHE A 54 -12.72 -2.56 -4.25
CA PHE A 54 -13.68 -1.86 -3.41
C PHE A 54 -13.35 -0.37 -3.34
N HIS A 55 -14.39 0.44 -3.44
CA HIS A 55 -14.39 1.87 -3.11
C HIS A 55 -15.83 2.31 -2.86
N GLY A 56 -16.11 2.91 -1.70
CA GLY A 56 -17.46 3.40 -1.39
C GLY A 56 -18.50 2.30 -1.14
N GLY A 57 -18.09 1.09 -0.75
CA GLY A 57 -19.01 0.04 -0.33
C GLY A 57 -18.93 -1.23 -1.18
N GLN A 58 -19.80 -1.37 -2.19
CA GLN A 58 -19.96 -2.62 -2.93
C GLN A 58 -18.74 -2.98 -3.78
N GLY A 59 -18.31 -4.25 -3.68
CA GLY A 59 -17.18 -4.76 -4.43
C GLY A 59 -17.51 -5.05 -5.88
N THR A 60 -16.54 -4.82 -6.77
CA THR A 60 -16.63 -5.15 -8.20
C THR A 60 -15.56 -6.17 -8.58
N SER A 61 -15.87 -7.08 -9.50
CA SER A 61 -14.91 -8.07 -10.00
C SER A 61 -13.64 -7.38 -10.52
N TYR A 62 -12.49 -7.91 -10.16
CA TYR A 62 -11.21 -7.36 -10.58
C TYR A 62 -10.24 -8.46 -11.02
N SER A 63 -9.86 -9.35 -10.13
CA SER A 63 -8.82 -10.33 -10.43
C SER A 63 -8.98 -11.61 -9.60
N SER A 64 -7.95 -12.46 -9.59
CA SER A 64 -7.89 -13.67 -8.79
C SER A 64 -7.98 -13.38 -7.29
N THR A 65 -8.36 -14.36 -6.49
CA THR A 65 -8.19 -14.32 -5.02
C THR A 65 -6.71 -14.36 -4.63
N PHE A 66 -6.39 -14.03 -3.39
CA PHE A 66 -5.04 -14.20 -2.84
C PHE A 66 -5.09 -14.63 -1.37
N GLY A 67 -4.03 -15.30 -0.90
CA GLY A 67 -4.00 -15.80 0.46
C GLY A 67 -2.61 -16.20 0.93
N LYS A 68 -2.56 -17.21 1.80
CA LYS A 68 -1.31 -17.69 2.40
C LYS A 68 -0.31 -18.10 1.32
N GLY A 69 0.89 -17.51 1.38
CA GLY A 69 1.99 -17.79 0.46
C GLY A 69 2.06 -16.84 -0.74
N ASP A 70 1.00 -16.07 -1.00
CA ASP A 70 1.02 -15.06 -2.07
C ASP A 70 1.75 -13.79 -1.60
N THR A 71 2.52 -13.21 -2.52
CA THR A 71 3.02 -11.84 -2.40
C THR A 71 2.20 -10.94 -3.30
N VAL A 72 1.54 -9.94 -2.72
CA VAL A 72 0.76 -8.97 -3.47
C VAL A 72 1.36 -7.57 -3.28
N LYS A 73 1.61 -6.88 -4.39
CA LYS A 73 2.15 -5.51 -4.40
C LYS A 73 1.05 -4.54 -4.80
N CYS A 74 0.95 -3.42 -4.10
CA CYS A 74 0.14 -2.27 -4.51
C CYS A 74 1.07 -1.19 -5.05
N ARG A 75 0.78 -0.69 -6.25
CA ARG A 75 1.44 0.48 -6.85
C ARG A 75 0.43 1.60 -6.99
N VAL A 76 0.77 2.77 -6.47
CA VAL A 76 -0.06 3.97 -6.55
C VAL A 76 0.68 5.04 -7.33
N ASP A 77 0.05 5.52 -8.40
CA ASP A 77 0.47 6.73 -9.09
C ASP A 77 -0.45 7.86 -8.64
N GLN A 78 0.05 8.74 -7.77
CA GLN A 78 -0.74 9.88 -7.27
C GLN A 78 -0.96 10.96 -8.34
N SER A 79 -0.08 11.06 -9.33
CA SER A 79 -0.21 12.04 -10.42
C SER A 79 -1.30 11.61 -11.39
N ALA A 80 -1.29 10.34 -11.80
CA ALA A 80 -2.33 9.74 -12.61
C ALA A 80 -3.61 9.42 -11.81
N ARG A 81 -3.52 9.41 -10.47
CA ARG A 81 -4.58 9.02 -9.53
C ARG A 81 -5.08 7.60 -9.78
N THR A 82 -4.17 6.67 -10.03
CA THR A 82 -4.46 5.27 -10.34
C THR A 82 -3.75 4.31 -9.39
N MET A 83 -4.33 3.13 -9.22
CA MET A 83 -3.80 2.04 -8.39
C MET A 83 -3.79 0.73 -9.18
N PHE A 84 -2.66 0.03 -9.10
CA PHE A 84 -2.42 -1.25 -9.75
C PHE A 84 -1.97 -2.28 -8.73
N PHE A 85 -2.26 -3.55 -8.98
CA PHE A 85 -1.75 -4.64 -8.17
C PHE A 85 -0.95 -5.64 -8.99
N THR A 86 0.03 -6.27 -8.35
CA THR A 86 0.66 -7.48 -8.87
C THR A 86 0.52 -8.61 -7.86
N LYS A 87 0.36 -9.83 -8.33
CA LYS A 87 0.35 -11.06 -7.50
C LYS A 87 1.48 -11.96 -7.96
N ASN A 88 2.39 -12.30 -7.06
CA ASN A 88 3.54 -13.17 -7.33
C ASN A 88 4.35 -12.71 -8.57
N GLY A 89 4.47 -11.38 -8.74
CA GLY A 89 5.16 -10.77 -9.88
C GLY A 89 4.32 -10.57 -11.14
N VAL A 90 3.11 -11.13 -11.22
CA VAL A 90 2.21 -10.98 -12.38
C VAL A 90 1.35 -9.72 -12.20
N ASP A 91 1.36 -8.84 -13.20
CA ASP A 91 0.50 -7.65 -13.25
C ASP A 91 -0.97 -8.04 -13.40
N LEU A 92 -1.83 -7.46 -12.56
CA LEU A 92 -3.28 -7.69 -12.55
C LEU A 92 -4.07 -6.56 -13.23
N GLY A 93 -3.37 -5.56 -13.78
CA GLY A 93 -3.97 -4.41 -14.44
C GLY A 93 -4.44 -3.32 -13.47
N GLU A 94 -5.01 -2.26 -14.03
CA GLU A 94 -5.56 -1.14 -13.25
C GLU A 94 -6.72 -1.63 -12.37
N ALA A 95 -6.60 -1.44 -11.07
CA ALA A 95 -7.68 -1.72 -10.14
C ALA A 95 -8.61 -0.53 -10.03
N LEU A 96 -8.09 0.58 -9.51
CA LEU A 96 -8.87 1.71 -9.03
C LEU A 96 -8.28 3.01 -9.56
N ASN A 97 -9.14 3.99 -9.81
CA ASN A 97 -8.78 5.31 -10.29
C ASN A 97 -9.49 6.39 -9.48
N ASP A 98 -9.24 7.66 -9.86
CA ASP A 98 -9.74 8.83 -9.16
C ASP A 98 -9.40 8.83 -7.66
N LEU A 99 -8.19 8.38 -7.34
CA LEU A 99 -7.65 8.45 -5.99
C LEU A 99 -7.47 9.93 -5.59
N ARG A 100 -8.16 10.35 -4.53
CA ARG A 100 -8.18 11.75 -4.11
C ARG A 100 -7.59 11.95 -2.72
N GLY A 101 -6.93 13.09 -2.57
CA GLY A 101 -6.37 13.55 -1.29
C GLY A 101 -5.01 12.92 -0.97
N ARG A 102 -4.54 13.17 0.26
CA ARG A 102 -3.32 12.54 0.77
C ARG A 102 -3.62 11.10 1.16
N LEU A 103 -2.88 10.17 0.58
CA LEU A 103 -3.09 8.73 0.71
C LEU A 103 -2.11 8.11 1.70
N TYR A 104 -2.60 7.12 2.45
CA TYR A 104 -1.84 6.28 3.38
C TYR A 104 -2.11 4.82 3.04
N PRO A 105 -1.13 3.92 3.15
CA PRO A 105 -1.37 2.49 3.04
C PRO A 105 -2.38 2.02 4.09
N VAL A 106 -3.31 1.16 3.69
CA VAL A 106 -4.31 0.57 4.59
C VAL A 106 -4.28 -0.95 4.42
N LEU A 107 -4.32 -1.66 5.55
CA LEU A 107 -4.41 -3.11 5.63
C LEU A 107 -5.57 -3.45 6.58
N GLY A 108 -6.54 -4.21 6.08
CA GLY A 108 -7.65 -4.77 6.87
C GLY A 108 -7.50 -6.29 6.99
N ILE A 109 -7.69 -6.80 8.19
CA ILE A 109 -7.55 -8.23 8.50
C ILE A 109 -8.76 -8.68 9.33
N MET A 110 -9.60 -9.54 8.76
CA MET A 110 -10.70 -10.21 9.47
C MET A 110 -10.44 -11.72 9.63
N SER A 111 -9.50 -12.27 8.85
CA SER A 111 -9.04 -13.65 8.99
C SER A 111 -8.36 -13.89 10.35
N HIS A 112 -9.00 -14.68 11.22
CA HIS A 112 -8.46 -15.03 12.52
C HIS A 112 -7.10 -15.74 12.39
N GLY A 113 -6.10 -15.27 13.14
CA GLY A 113 -4.74 -15.82 13.12
C GLY A 113 -3.93 -15.49 11.87
N ALA A 114 -4.44 -14.66 10.95
CA ALA A 114 -3.68 -14.20 9.80
C ALA A 114 -2.46 -13.39 10.23
N LYS A 115 -1.37 -13.56 9.48
CA LYS A 115 -0.12 -12.84 9.64
C LYS A 115 0.27 -12.27 8.30
N VAL A 116 0.54 -10.97 8.27
CA VAL A 116 0.93 -10.24 7.07
C VAL A 116 2.26 -9.55 7.34
N ALA A 117 3.21 -9.72 6.44
CA ALA A 117 4.44 -8.94 6.42
C ALA A 117 4.31 -7.88 5.32
N THR A 118 4.67 -6.64 5.63
CA THR A 118 4.60 -5.51 4.69
C THR A 118 5.99 -4.97 4.41
N ASN A 119 6.20 -4.52 3.17
CA ASN A 119 7.39 -3.79 2.77
C ASN A 119 6.95 -2.48 2.12
N PHE A 120 7.40 -1.34 2.66
CA PHE A 120 7.03 -0.02 2.19
C PHE A 120 8.20 0.63 1.45
N THR A 121 8.01 0.86 0.17
CA THR A 121 8.99 1.53 -0.69
C THR A 121 8.33 2.72 -1.36
N TRP A 122 9.08 3.81 -1.52
CA TRP A 122 8.67 4.96 -2.31
C TRP A 122 9.77 5.26 -3.33
N GLU A 123 9.37 5.49 -4.57
CA GLU A 123 10.28 5.96 -5.62
C GLU A 123 9.95 7.42 -5.90
N PRO A 124 10.90 8.37 -5.80
CA PRO A 124 10.67 9.72 -6.28
C PRO A 124 10.38 9.68 -7.78
N PRO A 125 9.61 10.64 -8.32
CA PRO A 125 9.51 10.84 -9.75
C PRO A 125 10.92 10.89 -10.36
N ALA A 126 11.13 10.22 -11.49
CA ALA A 126 12.38 10.37 -12.23
C ALA A 126 12.63 11.86 -12.44
N LEU A 127 13.82 12.33 -12.05
CA LEU A 127 14.22 13.71 -12.38
C LEU A 127 14.11 13.86 -13.90
N PRO A 128 13.57 14.98 -14.41
CA PRO A 128 13.62 15.24 -15.84
C PRO A 128 15.07 15.08 -16.29
N ALA A 129 15.27 14.35 -17.40
CA ALA A 129 16.58 14.17 -17.98
C ALA A 129 17.25 15.55 -18.03
N GLN A 130 18.39 15.70 -17.36
CA GLN A 130 19.15 16.94 -17.53
C GLN A 130 19.51 16.99 -19.00
N ASP A 131 18.94 17.96 -19.70
CA ASP A 131 19.39 18.33 -21.02
C ASP A 131 20.90 18.56 -20.88
N LYS A 132 21.69 17.60 -21.39
CA LYS A 132 23.12 17.81 -21.56
C LYS A 132 23.20 18.76 -22.73
N GLY A 133 22.94 20.05 -22.47
CA GLY A 133 22.98 21.08 -23.47
C GLY A 133 24.24 20.88 -24.30
N ASP A 134 24.04 20.66 -25.59
CA ASP A 134 25.12 20.52 -26.54
C ASP A 134 26.05 21.71 -26.36
N LYS A 135 27.28 21.43 -25.92
CA LYS A 135 28.32 22.45 -25.82
C LYS A 135 28.66 22.86 -27.24
N HIS A 136 27.96 23.85 -27.77
CA HIS A 136 28.49 24.65 -28.85
C HIS A 136 29.58 25.54 -28.25
N ASP A 137 30.83 25.15 -28.48
CA ASP A 137 31.97 26.02 -28.22
C ASP A 137 31.91 27.21 -29.19
N SER A 138 31.38 28.32 -28.71
CA SER A 138 31.80 29.63 -29.19
C SER A 138 32.12 30.46 -27.95
N GLY A 139 33.38 30.41 -27.56
CA GLY A 139 33.93 31.21 -26.49
C GLY A 139 33.47 32.67 -26.56
N ILE A 140 32.88 33.14 -25.46
CA ILE A 140 32.99 34.48 -24.87
C ILE A 140 32.42 34.39 -23.44
N THR A 141 33.13 35.00 -22.52
CA THR A 141 33.02 34.92 -21.05
C THR A 141 31.69 35.42 -20.46
N SER A 142 31.10 34.69 -19.49
CA SER A 142 30.47 35.32 -18.31
C SER A 142 30.14 34.31 -17.19
N LEU A 143 30.69 34.62 -16.01
CA LEU A 143 30.43 34.23 -14.60
C LEU A 143 29.75 32.89 -14.24
N PRO A 144 30.27 32.13 -13.23
CA PRO A 144 29.68 30.87 -12.80
C PRO A 144 28.37 31.07 -12.01
N PRO A 145 27.38 30.15 -12.15
CA PRO A 145 26.15 30.19 -11.38
C PRO A 145 26.41 29.85 -9.91
N ARG A 146 25.76 30.62 -9.03
CA ARG A 146 25.79 30.52 -7.57
C ARG A 146 25.70 29.06 -7.09
N GLN A 147 26.75 28.58 -6.45
CA GLN A 147 26.72 27.35 -5.64
C GLN A 147 25.67 27.52 -4.53
N TRP A 148 24.65 26.66 -4.54
CA TRP A 148 23.87 26.38 -3.34
C TRP A 148 24.79 25.64 -2.37
N ARG A 149 25.26 26.35 -1.32
CA ARG A 149 26.03 25.73 -0.23
C ARG A 149 25.23 24.58 0.36
N ARG A 150 25.80 23.38 0.37
CA ARG A 150 25.43 22.35 1.36
C ARG A 150 25.75 22.95 2.72
N GLY A 151 24.72 23.34 3.46
CA GLY A 151 24.83 23.64 4.88
C GLY A 151 25.14 22.34 5.61
N SER A 152 26.42 22.12 5.87
CA SER A 152 26.93 21.19 6.86
C SER A 152 26.34 21.55 8.22
N ARG A 153 25.98 20.52 8.99
CA ARG A 153 25.93 20.60 10.45
C ARG A 153 27.24 21.23 10.94
N GLU A 154 27.18 22.05 11.98
CA GLU A 154 28.10 22.08 13.14
C GLU A 154 27.71 23.25 14.08
N HIS A 155 27.54 22.88 15.36
CA HIS A 155 27.86 23.63 16.58
C HIS A 155 27.42 25.10 16.77
N PHE A 156 26.56 25.30 17.78
CA PHE A 156 26.76 26.40 18.75
C PHE A 156 26.65 25.87 20.18
N ARG A 157 27.78 25.87 20.89
CA ARG A 157 27.85 25.83 22.36
C ARG A 157 27.72 27.26 22.89
N HIS A 158 26.91 27.39 23.94
CA HIS A 158 27.00 28.35 25.07
C HIS A 158 27.17 29.86 24.82
N ALA A 159 26.21 30.64 25.33
CA ALA A 159 26.50 31.79 26.20
C ALA A 159 25.32 32.10 27.13
N ASN A 160 25.63 32.22 28.42
CA ASN A 160 24.78 32.66 29.54
C ASN A 160 24.52 34.19 29.53
N ARG A 161 23.57 34.60 30.37
CA ARG A 161 23.20 35.95 30.88
C ARG A 161 21.98 36.55 30.14
N LYS A 162 20.90 36.98 30.79
CA LYS A 162 20.67 37.49 32.15
C LYS A 162 19.48 36.79 32.82
#